data_AF-A0A239SBT3-F1
#
_entry.id   AF-A0A239SBT3-F1
#
_cell.length_a   1.000
_cell.length_b   1.000
_cell.length_c   1.000
_cell.angle_alpha   90.00
_cell.angle_beta   90.00
_cell.angle_gamma   90.00
#
_symmetry.space_group_name_H-M   'P 1'
#
loop_
_entity.id
_entity.type
_entity.pdbx_description
1 polymer ?
#
loop_
_entity_poly.entity_id
_entity_poly.type
_entity_poly.pdbx_seq_one_letter_code
_entity_poly.pdbx_strand_id
1 'polypeptide(L)'
;MRNSISVNPRQRVLVSAVGLAVASLAIPAQADTVTSGTTTVPAPGNPNTTWTVTNNSTLILQSGASSNWISLSGSPPSTGRPQLIMDGATVISTAPPAASPVGTTPPPAISVRNASATISNSTISSPNNIGIEFVTQLVSGLQPSTGTITNSTVSGFQYGVAVSAGATVTITNSTLSAGTGTNSGVNGGLINFDSNVTVNGDTVLPVKRLRRSSPDKAVVSSERRNTDAQAYALQRRV
;
A
#
# COMPACT_ATOMS: atom_id res chain seq x y z
N MET A 1 -64.92 -23.70 9.13
CA MET A 1 -63.84 -23.59 8.13
C MET A 1 -62.81 -22.62 8.70
N ARG A 2 -61.58 -23.10 8.96
CA ARG A 2 -60.48 -22.36 9.60
C ARG A 2 -59.52 -21.89 8.50
N ASN A 3 -59.22 -20.59 8.44
CA ASN A 3 -58.11 -20.07 7.62
C ASN A 3 -56.96 -19.66 8.55
N SER A 4 -55.93 -20.50 8.62
CA SER A 4 -54.65 -20.19 9.25
C SER A 4 -53.71 -19.59 8.20
N ILE A 5 -53.38 -18.30 8.34
CA ILE A 5 -52.39 -17.62 7.51
C ILE A 5 -51.00 -17.98 8.05
N SER A 6 -50.21 -18.71 7.26
CA SER A 6 -48.81 -19.02 7.57
C SER A 6 -47.91 -17.89 7.11
N VAL A 7 -47.32 -17.14 8.06
CA VAL A 7 -46.33 -16.10 7.76
C VAL A 7 -44.94 -16.68 8.01
N ASN A 8 -44.19 -16.96 6.95
CA ASN A 8 -42.79 -17.39 7.08
C ASN A 8 -41.92 -16.21 7.55
N PRO A 9 -41.17 -16.32 8.67
CA PRO A 9 -40.22 -15.28 9.06
C PRO A 9 -39.04 -15.27 8.09
N ARG A 10 -38.85 -14.16 7.38
CA ARG A 10 -37.63 -13.90 6.59
C ARG A 10 -36.45 -13.74 7.55
N GLN A 11 -35.47 -14.65 7.46
CA GLN A 11 -34.17 -14.51 8.11
C GLN A 11 -33.51 -13.21 7.64
N ARG A 12 -33.40 -12.23 8.53
CA ARG A 12 -32.59 -11.03 8.31
C ARG A 12 -31.15 -11.40 8.63
N VAL A 13 -30.29 -11.36 7.61
CA VAL A 13 -28.84 -11.43 7.75
C VAL A 13 -28.39 -10.27 8.65
N LEU A 14 -27.88 -10.60 9.84
CA LEU A 14 -27.16 -9.67 10.69
C LEU A 14 -25.83 -9.35 9.99
N VAL A 15 -25.80 -8.25 9.26
CA VAL A 15 -24.54 -7.62 8.86
C VAL A 15 -23.94 -7.04 10.13
N SER A 16 -22.97 -7.74 10.70
CA SER A 16 -22.13 -7.26 11.79
C SER A 16 -21.31 -6.08 11.30
N ALA A 17 -21.82 -4.87 11.53
CA ALA A 17 -21.05 -3.65 11.40
C ALA A 17 -20.04 -3.60 12.55
N VAL A 18 -18.78 -3.93 12.27
CA VAL A 18 -17.67 -3.62 13.18
C VAL A 18 -17.49 -2.11 13.16
N GLY A 19 -18.10 -1.43 14.13
CA GLY A 19 -17.96 0.00 14.34
C GLY A 19 -16.56 0.33 14.86
N LEU A 20 -15.69 0.80 13.99
CA LEU A 20 -14.45 1.49 14.37
C LEU A 20 -14.81 2.88 14.92
N ALA A 21 -15.17 2.94 16.20
CA ALA A 21 -15.21 4.20 16.93
C ALA A 21 -13.79 4.52 17.43
N VAL A 22 -13.01 5.24 16.62
CA VAL A 22 -11.74 5.83 17.06
C VAL A 22 -12.09 7.14 17.78
N ALA A 23 -12.17 7.07 19.11
CA ALA A 23 -12.21 8.27 19.94
C ALA A 23 -10.90 9.05 19.71
N SER A 24 -11.03 10.23 19.14
CA SER A 24 -9.93 11.17 18.89
C SER A 24 -9.42 11.77 20.21
N LEU A 25 -8.54 11.04 20.89
CA LEU A 25 -7.55 11.65 21.76
C LEU A 25 -6.39 12.07 20.86
N ALA A 26 -6.19 13.38 20.70
CA ALA A 26 -5.01 13.93 20.03
C ALA A 26 -3.77 13.68 20.90
N ILE A 27 -3.31 12.43 20.92
CA ILE A 27 -2.00 12.08 21.44
C ILE A 27 -0.98 12.60 20.42
N PRO A 28 0.05 13.34 20.83
CA PRO A 28 1.09 13.78 19.91
C PRO A 28 1.69 12.55 19.23
N ALA A 29 1.90 12.62 17.91
CA ALA A 29 2.58 11.57 17.18
C ALA A 29 3.96 11.33 17.83
N GLN A 30 4.24 10.10 18.24
CA GLN A 30 5.51 9.73 18.84
C GLN A 30 6.48 9.38 17.73
N ALA A 31 7.58 10.12 17.60
CA ALA A 31 8.58 9.83 16.58
C ALA A 31 9.68 8.94 17.14
N ASP A 32 9.80 7.73 16.62
CA ASP A 32 10.86 6.78 16.95
C ASP A 32 11.81 6.61 15.75
N THR A 33 13.09 6.36 16.05
CA THR A 33 14.13 6.21 15.03
C THR A 33 14.90 4.91 15.22
N VAL A 34 15.03 4.13 14.15
CA VAL A 34 15.89 2.94 14.07
C VAL A 34 17.14 3.30 13.29
N THR A 35 18.29 3.35 13.96
CA THR A 35 19.58 3.74 13.36
C THR A 35 20.58 2.59 13.27
N SER A 36 20.34 1.50 13.99
CA SER A 36 21.19 0.30 14.01
C SER A 36 20.38 -0.93 14.39
N GLY A 37 20.85 -2.10 13.95
CA GLY A 37 20.25 -3.38 14.30
C GLY A 37 18.83 -3.56 13.75
N THR A 38 18.06 -4.40 14.45
CA THR A 38 16.66 -4.72 14.11
C THR A 38 15.75 -4.31 15.26
N THR A 39 14.70 -3.55 14.96
CA THR A 39 13.63 -3.21 15.90
C THR A 39 12.36 -3.95 15.50
N THR A 40 11.72 -4.60 16.47
CA THR A 40 10.45 -5.30 16.25
C THR A 40 9.34 -4.61 17.03
N VAL A 41 8.24 -4.31 16.33
CA VAL A 41 7.01 -3.74 16.90
C VAL A 41 6.00 -4.87 17.05
N PRO A 42 5.74 -5.35 18.28
CA PRO A 42 4.73 -6.37 18.52
C PRO A 42 3.32 -5.78 18.45
N ALA A 43 2.32 -6.65 18.28
CA ALA A 43 0.92 -6.25 18.45
C ALA A 43 0.64 -5.76 19.88
N PRO A 44 -0.24 -4.76 20.07
CA PRO A 44 -1.03 -4.07 19.04
C PRO A 44 -0.28 -2.91 18.35
N GLY A 45 0.97 -2.64 18.70
CA GLY A 45 1.71 -1.44 18.28
C GLY A 45 1.08 -0.16 18.84
N ASN A 46 1.38 0.97 18.19
CA ASN A 46 0.79 2.27 18.52
C ASN A 46 0.48 3.04 17.24
N PRO A 47 -0.79 3.32 16.92
CA PRO A 47 -1.19 4.00 15.68
C PRO A 47 -0.75 5.48 15.64
N ASN A 48 -0.23 6.02 16.74
CA ASN A 48 0.33 7.37 16.81
C ASN A 48 1.85 7.38 16.65
N THR A 49 2.52 6.21 16.65
CA THR A 49 3.97 6.16 16.49
C THR A 49 4.35 6.23 15.02
N THR A 50 5.24 7.16 14.70
CA THR A 50 5.87 7.34 13.41
C THR A 50 7.29 6.79 13.47
N TRP A 51 7.76 6.14 12.41
CA TRP A 51 9.09 5.52 12.38
C TRP A 51 9.99 6.14 11.33
N THR A 52 11.23 6.41 11.71
CA THR A 52 12.32 6.71 10.78
C THR A 52 13.36 5.59 10.83
N VAL A 53 13.66 4.96 9.70
CA VAL A 53 14.60 3.85 9.58
C VAL A 53 15.74 4.28 8.67
N THR A 54 16.96 4.28 9.19
CA THR A 54 18.15 4.75 8.47
C THR A 54 19.29 3.74 8.56
N ASN A 55 20.35 3.95 7.76
CA ASN A 55 21.52 3.07 7.70
C ASN A 55 21.14 1.61 7.34
N ASN A 56 21.98 0.64 7.69
CA ASN A 56 21.71 -0.79 7.50
C ASN A 56 20.76 -1.38 8.55
N SER A 57 19.75 -0.63 8.99
CA SER A 57 18.84 -1.05 10.05
C SER A 57 17.53 -1.62 9.51
N THR A 58 16.85 -2.39 10.35
CA THR A 58 15.60 -3.07 10.00
C THR A 58 14.50 -2.74 11.00
N LEU A 59 13.32 -2.41 10.48
CA LEU A 59 12.08 -2.31 11.24
C LEU A 59 11.16 -3.48 10.86
N ILE A 60 10.69 -4.22 11.85
CA ILE A 60 9.74 -5.33 11.69
C ILE A 60 8.44 -4.98 12.39
N LEU A 61 7.33 -4.93 11.65
CA LEU A 61 5.99 -4.84 12.23
C LEU A 61 5.35 -6.23 12.20
N GLN A 62 5.05 -6.77 13.38
CA GLN A 62 4.40 -8.07 13.50
C GLN A 62 2.91 -8.02 13.16
N SER A 63 2.33 -9.19 12.94
CA SER A 63 0.90 -9.33 12.69
C SER A 63 0.08 -8.72 13.82
N GLY A 64 -0.88 -7.86 13.48
CA GLY A 64 -1.70 -7.10 14.42
C GLY A 64 -1.05 -5.81 14.96
N ALA A 65 0.19 -5.49 14.58
CA ALA A 65 0.82 -4.22 14.95
C ALA A 65 0.22 -3.05 14.16
N SER A 66 0.12 -1.89 14.82
CA SER A 66 -0.33 -0.63 14.23
C SER A 66 0.73 0.46 14.33
N SER A 67 0.79 1.33 13.33
CA SER A 67 1.68 2.50 13.27
C SER A 67 1.06 3.62 12.43
N ASN A 68 1.62 4.83 12.53
CA ASN A 68 1.18 6.00 11.79
C ASN A 68 1.82 6.04 10.39
N TRP A 69 2.92 6.78 10.19
CA TRP A 69 3.71 6.76 8.95
C TRP A 69 5.13 6.28 9.21
N ILE A 70 5.73 5.67 8.18
CA ILE A 70 7.07 5.07 8.22
C ILE A 70 7.91 5.68 7.11
N SER A 71 9.10 6.16 7.43
CA SER A 71 10.09 6.64 6.46
C SER A 71 11.35 5.81 6.55
N LEU A 72 11.77 5.28 5.41
CA LEU A 72 13.05 4.61 5.23
C LEU A 72 13.90 5.47 4.32
N SER A 73 15.07 5.89 4.80
CA SER A 73 15.96 6.76 4.05
C SER A 73 17.41 6.29 4.14
N GLY A 74 17.97 5.88 3.00
CA GLY A 74 19.41 5.79 2.83
C GLY A 74 20.02 7.19 2.79
N SER A 75 21.14 7.40 3.48
CA SER A 75 21.90 8.66 3.44
C SER A 75 23.36 8.37 3.07
N PRO A 76 23.99 9.16 2.16
CA PRO A 76 25.42 9.13 1.99
C PRO A 76 26.13 9.49 3.31
N PRO A 77 27.34 8.96 3.58
CA PRO A 77 27.99 7.84 2.91
C PRO A 77 27.37 6.52 3.40
N SER A 78 26.42 5.96 2.66
CA SER A 78 25.63 4.83 3.15
C SER A 78 26.48 3.58 3.29
N THR A 79 26.50 2.98 4.48
CA THR A 79 27.09 1.66 4.75
C THR A 79 26.08 0.50 4.61
N GLY A 80 24.83 0.79 4.26
CA GLY A 80 23.84 -0.26 4.02
C GLY A 80 22.44 0.28 3.82
N ARG A 81 21.50 -0.64 3.64
CA ARG A 81 20.19 -0.35 3.06
C ARG A 81 19.09 -0.51 4.12
N PRO A 82 18.36 0.56 4.49
CA PRO A 82 17.28 0.44 5.46
C PRO A 82 16.22 -0.54 4.97
N GLN A 83 15.66 -1.33 5.89
CA GLN A 83 14.69 -2.37 5.57
C GLN A 83 13.42 -2.25 6.40
N LEU A 84 12.28 -2.40 5.74
CA LEU A 84 10.98 -2.61 6.37
C LEU A 84 10.50 -4.02 6.07
N ILE A 85 10.07 -4.74 7.10
CA ILE A 85 9.38 -6.02 6.97
C ILE A 85 8.07 -5.90 7.72
N MET A 86 6.96 -6.16 7.04
CA MET A 86 5.65 -6.22 7.67
C MET A 86 4.82 -7.38 7.14
N ASP A 87 4.17 -8.06 8.08
CA ASP A 87 3.25 -9.16 7.81
C ASP A 87 2.05 -9.03 8.73
N GLY A 88 0.86 -8.79 8.17
CA GLY A 88 -0.36 -8.65 8.97
C GLY A 88 -0.48 -7.32 9.74
N ALA A 89 0.25 -6.27 9.35
CA ALA A 89 0.30 -5.00 10.07
C ALA A 89 -0.62 -3.93 9.47
N THR A 90 -0.90 -2.89 10.24
CA THR A 90 -1.69 -1.72 9.82
C THR A 90 -0.87 -0.43 9.93
N VAL A 91 -0.80 0.34 8.84
CA VAL A 91 -0.13 1.65 8.80
C VAL A 91 -1.10 2.68 8.25
N ILE A 92 -1.48 3.65 9.07
CA ILE A 92 -2.41 4.71 8.68
C ILE A 92 -1.77 6.06 8.94
N SER A 93 -1.38 6.78 7.88
CA SER A 93 -0.90 8.15 8.01
C SER A 93 -2.05 9.04 8.42
N THR A 94 -1.99 9.62 9.62
CA THR A 94 -3.00 10.60 10.08
C THR A 94 -2.47 12.02 10.05
N ALA A 95 -1.30 12.24 9.44
CA ALA A 95 -0.71 13.56 9.33
C ALA A 95 -1.73 14.53 8.70
N PRO A 96 -2.06 15.65 9.37
CA PRO A 96 -3.13 16.52 8.93
C PRO A 96 -2.84 17.04 7.51
N PRO A 97 -3.88 17.20 6.67
CA PRO A 97 -3.71 17.92 5.41
C PRO A 97 -3.23 19.33 5.77
N ALA A 98 -2.18 19.80 5.11
CA ALA A 98 -1.44 20.98 5.54
C ALA A 98 -2.34 22.22 5.73
N ALA A 99 -2.71 22.48 6.98
CA ALA A 99 -3.09 23.80 7.46
C ALA A 99 -1.86 24.35 8.19
N SER A 100 -1.02 25.07 7.46
CA SER A 100 0.19 25.83 7.87
C SER A 100 1.53 25.06 8.01
N PRO A 101 2.64 25.62 7.48
CA PRO A 101 2.75 26.72 6.51
C PRO A 101 2.42 26.22 5.09
N VAL A 102 2.06 27.15 4.20
CA VAL A 102 1.94 26.90 2.76
C VAL A 102 3.25 26.27 2.28
N GLY A 103 3.20 25.02 1.82
CA GLY A 103 4.36 24.33 1.23
C GLY A 103 4.85 23.06 1.94
N THR A 104 4.24 22.61 3.04
CA THR A 104 4.55 21.28 3.61
C THR A 104 3.57 20.23 3.07
N THR A 105 4.05 19.31 2.25
CA THR A 105 3.24 18.17 1.80
C THR A 105 3.18 17.14 2.94
N PRO A 106 2.00 16.65 3.38
CA PRO A 106 1.90 15.59 4.38
C PRO A 106 2.74 14.37 3.97
N PRO A 107 3.35 13.58 4.87
CA PRO A 107 4.08 12.39 4.48
C PRO A 107 3.15 11.32 3.88
N PRO A 108 3.64 10.50 2.94
CA PRO A 108 3.01 9.22 2.60
C PRO A 108 2.88 8.32 3.82
N ALA A 109 2.03 7.29 3.76
CA ALA A 109 1.99 6.32 4.87
C ALA A 109 3.28 5.52 4.97
N ILE A 110 3.89 5.16 3.83
CA ILE A 110 5.24 4.57 3.81
C ILE A 110 6.06 5.27 2.73
N SER A 111 7.24 5.76 3.12
CA SER A 111 8.25 6.32 2.21
C SER A 111 9.47 5.40 2.16
N VAL A 112 9.81 4.91 0.96
CA VAL A 112 10.96 4.02 0.74
C VAL A 112 11.97 4.72 -0.17
N ARG A 113 12.98 5.34 0.44
CA ARG A 113 14.00 6.15 -0.24
C ARG A 113 15.39 5.52 -0.14
N ASN A 114 15.90 5.03 -1.28
CA ASN A 114 17.12 4.22 -1.35
C ASN A 114 17.14 3.07 -0.32
N ALA A 115 15.99 2.43 -0.15
CA ALA A 115 15.70 1.47 0.92
C ALA A 115 14.93 0.25 0.38
N SER A 116 14.67 -0.74 1.23
CA SER A 116 13.88 -1.93 0.87
C SER A 116 12.63 -2.07 1.74
N ALA A 117 11.55 -2.56 1.15
CA ALA A 117 10.34 -2.92 1.90
C ALA A 117 9.78 -4.27 1.44
N THR A 118 9.43 -5.13 2.39
CA THR A 118 8.68 -6.37 2.19
C THR A 118 7.38 -6.25 2.95
N ILE A 119 6.27 -6.20 2.21
CA ILE A 119 4.94 -5.92 2.74
C ILE A 119 4.01 -7.08 2.38
N SER A 120 3.44 -7.71 3.39
CA SER A 120 2.57 -8.87 3.23
C SER A 120 1.35 -8.78 4.13
N ASN A 121 0.19 -9.24 3.66
CA ASN A 121 -1.05 -9.35 4.46
C ASN A 121 -1.43 -8.07 5.22
N SER A 122 -1.03 -6.90 4.73
CA SER A 122 -1.04 -5.65 5.50
C SER A 122 -2.04 -4.65 4.94
N THR A 123 -2.47 -3.72 5.77
CA THR A 123 -3.34 -2.61 5.39
C THR A 123 -2.61 -1.28 5.54
N ILE A 124 -2.50 -0.54 4.44
CA ILE A 124 -1.78 0.74 4.38
C ILE A 124 -2.73 1.80 3.83
N SER A 125 -2.86 2.91 4.55
CA SER A 125 -3.71 4.02 4.11
C SER A 125 -3.11 5.39 4.39
N SER A 126 -3.23 6.30 3.42
CA SER A 126 -2.99 7.73 3.62
C SER A 126 -4.17 8.54 3.07
N PRO A 127 -4.96 9.22 3.91
CA PRO A 127 -6.08 10.04 3.47
C PRO A 127 -5.63 11.39 2.88
N ASN A 128 -4.39 11.82 3.13
CA ASN A 128 -3.89 13.15 2.78
C ASN A 128 -2.69 13.14 1.81
N ASN A 129 -2.07 11.99 1.55
CA ASN A 129 -1.02 11.84 0.55
C ASN A 129 -1.02 10.41 -0.03
N ILE A 130 0.04 10.01 -0.74
CA ILE A 130 0.27 8.69 -1.30
C ILE A 130 0.24 7.62 -0.20
N GLY A 131 -0.28 6.44 -0.50
CA GLY A 131 -0.21 5.29 0.39
C GLY A 131 1.24 4.87 0.61
N ILE A 132 1.89 4.37 -0.45
CA ILE A 132 3.31 3.99 -0.43
C ILE A 132 4.06 4.66 -1.58
N GLU A 133 5.20 5.28 -1.29
CA GLU A 133 6.14 5.74 -2.31
C GLU A 133 7.45 4.96 -2.28
N PHE A 134 7.93 4.59 -3.47
CA PHE A 134 9.29 4.09 -3.71
C PHE A 134 10.01 5.09 -4.59
N VAL A 135 11.07 5.69 -4.06
CA VAL A 135 11.86 6.70 -4.77
C VAL A 135 13.33 6.41 -4.60
N THR A 136 14.09 6.38 -5.69
CA THR A 136 15.56 6.30 -5.62
C THR A 136 16.15 7.69 -5.82
N GLN A 137 17.07 8.10 -4.95
CA GLN A 137 17.92 9.26 -5.21
C GLN A 137 19.18 8.79 -5.96
N LEU A 138 19.55 9.54 -7.01
CA LEU A 138 20.68 9.25 -7.89
C LEU A 138 21.99 9.84 -7.33
N VAL A 139 22.25 9.62 -6.03
CA VAL A 139 23.50 10.06 -5.37
C VAL A 139 24.44 8.87 -5.27
N SER A 140 25.73 9.09 -5.58
CA SER A 140 26.76 8.06 -5.50
C SER A 140 26.79 7.39 -4.12
N GLY A 141 26.91 6.06 -4.09
CA GLY A 141 26.93 5.26 -2.87
C GLY A 141 25.56 4.87 -2.31
N LEU A 142 24.45 5.33 -2.90
CA LEU A 142 23.11 4.89 -2.52
C LEU A 142 22.64 3.71 -3.37
N GLN A 143 21.97 2.76 -2.72
CA GLN A 143 21.32 1.63 -3.39
C GLN A 143 19.95 2.05 -3.94
N PRO A 144 19.49 1.50 -5.08
CA PRO A 144 18.13 1.73 -5.56
C PRO A 144 17.05 1.26 -4.57
N SER A 145 15.90 1.92 -4.59
CA SER A 145 14.73 1.46 -3.85
C SER A 145 14.13 0.19 -4.46
N THR A 146 13.73 -0.75 -3.60
CA THR A 146 13.02 -1.97 -4.04
C THR A 146 11.91 -2.34 -3.07
N GLY A 147 10.89 -2.99 -3.59
CA GLY A 147 9.71 -3.35 -2.82
C GLY A 147 9.07 -4.66 -3.25
N THR A 148 8.50 -5.38 -2.30
CA THR A 148 7.50 -6.41 -2.56
C THR A 148 6.23 -6.10 -1.77
N ILE A 149 5.08 -6.18 -2.42
CA ILE A 149 3.75 -5.98 -1.81
C ILE A 149 2.90 -7.19 -2.18
N THR A 150 2.50 -7.98 -1.18
CA THR A 150 1.76 -9.23 -1.40
C THR A 150 0.52 -9.29 -0.54
N ASN A 151 -0.61 -9.74 -1.10
CA ASN A 151 -1.87 -9.94 -0.36
C ASN A 151 -2.26 -8.75 0.54
N SER A 152 -2.02 -7.52 0.07
CA SER A 152 -2.14 -6.32 0.90
C SER A 152 -3.16 -5.34 0.31
N THR A 153 -3.69 -4.47 1.14
CA THR A 153 -4.54 -3.36 0.71
C THR A 153 -3.79 -2.05 0.90
N VAL A 154 -3.65 -1.28 -0.17
CA VAL A 154 -2.97 0.02 -0.16
C VAL A 154 -3.92 1.08 -0.73
N SER A 155 -4.18 2.11 0.05
CA SER A 155 -4.93 3.29 -0.38
C SER A 155 -4.16 4.57 -0.11
N GLY A 156 -4.21 5.52 -1.04
CA GLY A 156 -3.69 6.86 -0.82
C GLY A 156 -4.62 7.93 -1.37
N PHE A 157 -4.40 9.19 -1.01
CA PHE A 157 -5.19 10.33 -1.45
C PHE A 157 -5.11 10.51 -2.97
N GLN A 158 -3.89 10.68 -3.53
CA GLN A 158 -3.69 10.77 -4.98
C GLN A 158 -3.39 9.42 -5.62
N TYR A 159 -2.53 8.62 -4.98
CA TYR A 159 -2.09 7.33 -5.47
C TYR A 159 -2.00 6.31 -4.34
N GLY A 160 -2.38 5.06 -4.61
CA GLY A 160 -2.13 3.95 -3.69
C GLY A 160 -0.63 3.70 -3.57
N VAL A 161 0.02 3.43 -4.69
CA VAL A 161 1.47 3.21 -4.80
C VAL A 161 2.05 4.12 -5.87
N ALA A 162 3.16 4.80 -5.55
CA ALA A 162 3.98 5.53 -6.50
C ALA A 162 5.39 4.92 -6.56
N VAL A 163 5.89 4.68 -7.77
CA VAL A 163 7.24 4.14 -7.99
C VAL A 163 7.99 5.04 -8.94
N SER A 164 9.20 5.47 -8.58
CA SER A 164 9.98 6.39 -9.41
C SER A 164 11.51 6.25 -9.32
N ALA A 165 12.18 6.83 -10.33
CA ALA A 165 13.63 7.05 -10.39
C ALA A 165 14.50 5.77 -10.41
N GLY A 166 14.07 4.73 -11.11
CA GLY A 166 14.78 3.46 -11.22
C GLY A 166 14.52 2.50 -10.06
N ALA A 167 13.46 2.72 -9.27
CA ALA A 167 13.06 1.77 -8.26
C ALA A 167 12.53 0.45 -8.89
N THR A 168 12.61 -0.65 -8.15
CA THR A 168 12.09 -1.96 -8.60
C THR A 168 11.05 -2.51 -7.62
N VAL A 169 9.80 -2.65 -8.05
CA VAL A 169 8.70 -3.09 -7.18
C VAL A 169 7.94 -4.26 -7.80
N THR A 170 7.68 -5.29 -6.99
CA THR A 170 6.75 -6.37 -7.35
C THR A 170 5.51 -6.30 -6.47
N ILE A 171 4.35 -6.33 -7.11
CA ILE A 171 3.03 -6.31 -6.46
C ILE A 171 2.32 -7.60 -6.84
N THR A 172 1.71 -8.27 -5.88
CA THR A 172 1.02 -9.55 -6.10
C THR A 172 -0.21 -9.69 -5.21
N ASN A 173 -1.33 -10.13 -5.79
CA ASN A 173 -2.61 -10.38 -5.10
C ASN A 173 -3.06 -9.26 -4.14
N SER A 174 -2.77 -8.02 -4.47
CA SER A 174 -2.98 -6.83 -3.66
C SER A 174 -4.02 -5.91 -4.29
N THR A 175 -4.68 -5.12 -3.45
CA THR A 175 -5.63 -4.09 -3.88
C THR A 175 -5.00 -2.72 -3.71
N LEU A 176 -4.86 -1.99 -4.82
CA LEU A 176 -4.30 -0.64 -4.82
C LEU A 176 -5.38 0.35 -5.23
N SER A 177 -5.58 1.39 -4.42
CA SER A 177 -6.61 2.40 -4.69
C SER A 177 -6.14 3.83 -4.45
N ALA A 178 -6.70 4.75 -5.21
CA ALA A 178 -6.65 6.18 -4.90
C ALA A 178 -7.98 6.68 -4.34
N GLY A 179 -7.90 7.68 -3.49
CA GLY A 179 -9.02 8.47 -3.01
C GLY A 179 -9.39 9.57 -4.00
N THR A 180 -9.73 10.75 -3.46
CA THR A 180 -10.23 11.89 -4.23
C THR A 180 -9.15 12.89 -4.62
N GLY A 181 -7.91 12.70 -4.17
CA GLY A 181 -6.79 13.56 -4.50
C GLY A 181 -6.42 13.45 -5.97
N THR A 182 -6.05 14.56 -6.60
CA THR A 182 -5.53 14.57 -7.96
C THR A 182 -4.17 15.27 -7.98
N ASN A 183 -3.22 14.71 -8.72
CA ASN A 183 -1.97 15.40 -9.04
C ASN A 183 -1.89 15.54 -10.56
N SER A 184 -1.89 16.78 -11.04
CA SER A 184 -1.89 17.09 -12.47
C SER A 184 -3.03 16.40 -13.25
N GLY A 185 -4.21 16.26 -12.63
CA GLY A 185 -5.39 15.62 -13.23
C GLY A 185 -5.36 14.08 -13.29
N VAL A 186 -4.43 13.46 -12.56
CA VAL A 186 -4.24 12.01 -12.48
C VAL A 186 -4.45 11.54 -11.04
N ASN A 187 -5.19 10.45 -10.89
CA ASN A 187 -5.38 9.67 -9.68
C ASN A 187 -5.48 8.19 -10.08
N GLY A 188 -4.93 7.30 -9.26
CA GLY A 188 -4.93 5.87 -9.57
C GLY A 188 -4.23 5.02 -8.53
N GLY A 189 -4.60 3.75 -8.43
CA GLY A 189 -4.02 2.84 -7.46
C GLY A 189 -2.50 2.65 -7.60
N LEU A 190 -1.96 2.80 -8.82
CA LEU A 190 -0.53 2.70 -9.10
C LEU A 190 -0.08 3.76 -10.10
N ILE A 191 1.06 4.39 -9.85
CA ILE A 191 1.77 5.23 -10.82
C ILE A 191 3.26 4.84 -10.89
N ASN A 192 3.81 4.85 -12.11
CA ASN A 192 5.20 4.49 -12.39
C ASN A 192 5.87 5.61 -13.21
N PHE A 193 7.00 6.13 -12.71
CA PHE A 193 7.82 7.13 -13.36
C PHE A 193 9.25 6.63 -13.52
N ASP A 194 9.56 6.07 -14.69
CA ASP A 194 10.92 5.59 -15.02
C ASP A 194 11.41 4.54 -14.01
N SER A 195 10.66 3.46 -13.83
CA SER A 195 10.96 2.39 -12.87
C SER A 195 10.43 1.03 -13.34
N ASN A 196 10.91 -0.03 -12.71
CA ASN A 196 10.52 -1.40 -13.01
C ASN A 196 9.41 -1.85 -12.04
N VAL A 197 8.20 -2.05 -12.57
CA VAL A 197 7.07 -2.52 -11.76
C VAL A 197 6.48 -3.78 -12.37
N THR A 198 6.38 -4.83 -11.57
CA THR A 198 5.69 -6.08 -11.92
C THR A 198 4.41 -6.20 -11.09
N VAL A 199 3.28 -6.53 -11.71
CA VAL A 199 1.94 -6.56 -11.09
C VAL A 199 1.28 -7.88 -11.47
N ASN A 200 0.92 -8.71 -10.48
CA ASN A 200 0.44 -10.08 -10.68
C ASN A 200 -0.84 -10.35 -9.84
N GLY A 201 -1.98 -10.57 -10.49
CA GLY A 201 -3.23 -10.92 -9.77
C GLY A 201 -3.84 -9.77 -8.95
N ASP A 202 -3.43 -8.53 -9.21
CA ASP A 202 -3.81 -7.34 -8.43
C ASP A 202 -5.08 -6.65 -8.94
N THR A 203 -5.78 -5.95 -8.04
CA THR A 203 -6.87 -5.03 -8.38
C THR A 203 -6.39 -3.58 -8.21
N VAL A 204 -6.42 -2.78 -9.29
CA VAL A 204 -5.94 -1.38 -9.28
C VAL A 204 -7.09 -0.42 -9.64
N LEU A 205 -7.41 0.55 -8.77
CA LEU A 205 -8.57 1.44 -8.89
C LEU A 205 -8.24 2.92 -8.61
N PRO A 206 -8.87 3.91 -9.27
CA PRO A 206 -9.52 3.85 -10.58
C PRO A 206 -8.50 3.68 -11.72
N VAL A 207 -8.89 3.03 -12.80
CA VAL A 207 -8.03 2.79 -13.96
C VAL A 207 -8.12 3.97 -14.93
N LYS A 208 -7.24 4.98 -14.82
CA LYS A 208 -7.06 5.97 -15.89
C LYS A 208 -5.73 5.69 -16.62
N ARG A 209 -5.83 4.99 -17.77
CA ARG A 209 -4.67 4.74 -18.65
C ARG A 209 -4.24 6.05 -19.32
N LEU A 210 -3.17 6.66 -18.84
CA LEU A 210 -2.42 7.63 -19.64
C LEU A 210 -1.56 6.84 -20.63
N ARG A 211 -2.06 6.66 -21.86
CA ARG A 211 -1.21 6.31 -22.99
C ARG A 211 -0.34 7.53 -23.30
N ARG A 212 0.88 7.60 -22.75
CA ARG A 212 1.93 8.41 -23.36
C ARG A 212 2.47 7.61 -24.54
N SER A 213 2.30 8.14 -25.74
CA SER A 213 2.89 7.61 -26.97
C SER A 213 4.40 7.79 -26.91
N SER A 214 5.13 6.72 -26.56
CA SER A 214 6.44 6.32 -27.11
C SER A 214 7.00 5.11 -26.34
N PRO A 215 7.85 4.28 -26.97
CA PRO A 215 7.91 2.87 -26.66
C PRO A 215 8.90 2.60 -25.55
N ASP A 216 8.41 2.41 -24.33
CA ASP A 216 9.07 1.50 -23.40
C ASP A 216 8.03 0.70 -22.62
N LYS A 217 8.26 -0.62 -22.58
CA LYS A 217 7.28 -1.65 -22.31
C LYS A 217 6.81 -1.64 -20.85
N ALA A 218 5.68 -0.99 -20.57
CA ALA A 218 4.84 -1.41 -19.46
C ALA A 218 4.11 -2.71 -19.88
N VAL A 219 4.66 -3.88 -19.56
CA VAL A 219 3.95 -5.16 -19.73
C VAL A 219 2.93 -5.27 -18.59
N VAL A 220 1.69 -4.85 -18.85
CA VAL A 220 0.55 -5.16 -17.99
C VAL A 220 -0.15 -6.39 -18.58
N SER A 221 0.24 -7.59 -18.13
CA SER A 221 -0.48 -8.82 -18.47
C SER A 221 -1.69 -8.98 -17.55
N SER A 222 -2.82 -8.35 -17.89
CA SER A 222 -4.10 -8.69 -17.26
C SER A 222 -4.68 -9.93 -17.94
N GLU A 223 -4.14 -11.10 -17.60
CA GLU A 223 -4.70 -12.37 -18.07
C GLU A 223 -5.86 -12.78 -17.16
N ARG A 224 -7.07 -12.26 -17.43
CA ARG A 224 -8.30 -12.92 -16.96
C ARG A 224 -8.44 -14.22 -17.74
N ARG A 225 -7.86 -15.32 -17.24
CA ARG A 225 -8.29 -16.65 -17.68
C ARG A 225 -9.69 -16.90 -17.13
N ASN A 226 -10.66 -16.62 -17.98
CA ASN A 226 -12.05 -17.01 -17.80
C ASN A 226 -12.12 -18.53 -18.04
N THR A 227 -12.18 -19.34 -16.99
CA THR A 227 -12.03 -20.80 -17.05
C THR A 227 -13.26 -21.57 -17.54
N ASP A 228 -14.32 -20.91 -18.04
CA ASP A 228 -15.62 -21.55 -18.23
C ASP A 228 -16.15 -21.61 -19.69
N ALA A 229 -15.28 -21.61 -20.71
CA ALA A 229 -15.74 -21.63 -22.12
C ALA A 229 -15.06 -22.65 -23.05
N GLN A 230 -14.44 -23.72 -22.53
CA GLN A 230 -13.87 -24.80 -23.36
C GLN A 230 -14.37 -26.22 -23.00
N ALA A 231 -15.53 -26.34 -22.36
CA ALA A 231 -16.21 -27.64 -22.17
C ALA A 231 -17.35 -27.82 -23.20
N TYR A 232 -17.06 -27.73 -24.50
CA TYR A 232 -17.98 -28.17 -25.55
C TYR A 232 -17.25 -28.57 -26.84
N ALA A 233 -16.30 -29.50 -26.73
CA ALA A 233 -15.68 -30.13 -27.91
C ALA A 233 -15.07 -31.50 -27.57
N LEU A 234 -15.84 -32.41 -26.95
CA LEU A 234 -15.41 -33.81 -26.84
C LEU A 234 -16.60 -34.75 -26.57
N GLN A 235 -17.42 -34.99 -27.60
CA GLN A 235 -18.18 -36.25 -27.76
C GLN A 235 -18.89 -36.26 -29.12
N ARG A 236 -18.24 -36.88 -30.12
CA ARG A 236 -18.86 -37.64 -31.22
C ARG A 236 -17.77 -38.24 -32.12
N ARG A 237 -17.21 -39.37 -31.65
CA ARG A 237 -16.70 -40.48 -32.47
C ARG A 237 -16.81 -41.74 -31.63
N VAL A 238 -18.00 -42.34 -31.64
CA VAL A 238 -18.27 -43.77 -31.87
C VAL A 238 -19.59 -43.81 -32.64
#